data_AF-A0A2S8FZ67-F1
#
_entry.id   AF-A0A2S8FZ67-F1
#
_cell.length_a   1.000
_cell.length_b   1.000
_cell.length_c   1.000
_cell.angle_alpha   90.00
_cell.angle_beta   90.00
_cell.angle_gamma   90.00
#
_symmetry.space_group_name_H-M   'P 1'
#
loop_
_entity.id
_entity.type
_entity.pdbx_description
1 polymer ?
#
loop_
_entity_poly.entity_id
_entity_poly.type
_entity_poly.pdbx_seq_one_letter_code
_entity_poly.pdbx_strand_id
1 'polypeptide(L)'
;MKWDRRSPFARQGVMMVRASFFVTGVLLIAFSGCSCSPTPPPLTTGPASNAGQLFDLIQREDIEGASQLILEDPTVFSASDAPEVFQYSEDEFAALSHTYRTELMSKVLIVVGQVKTVVRGMIEKADQLQADGHDEEAEKYREAVRDFGHALNSDEHLLVFRQMGTAFEQVGKQ
;
A
#
# COMPACT_ATOMS: atom_id res chain seq x y z
N MET A 1 -45.22 23.91 0.70
CA MET A 1 -44.76 22.51 0.92
C MET A 1 -43.45 22.61 1.71
N LYS A 2 -43.43 22.64 3.05
CA LYS A 2 -43.79 21.64 4.06
C LYS A 2 -43.08 20.30 3.86
N TRP A 3 -41.82 20.22 4.30
CA TRP A 3 -41.18 18.97 4.71
C TRP A 3 -40.46 19.21 6.03
N ASP A 4 -41.13 18.75 7.08
CA ASP A 4 -40.66 18.58 8.44
C ASP A 4 -40.38 17.08 8.60
N ARG A 5 -39.14 16.71 8.94
CA ARG A 5 -38.80 15.37 9.43
C ARG A 5 -37.78 15.47 10.55
N ARG A 6 -38.35 15.44 11.76
CA ARG A 6 -37.78 14.93 13.01
C ARG A 6 -36.81 13.77 12.80
N SER A 7 -35.73 13.78 13.56
CA SER A 7 -35.24 12.55 14.20
C SER A 7 -34.61 12.88 15.57
N PRO A 8 -35.18 12.36 16.67
CA PRO A 8 -34.63 12.45 18.01
C PRO A 8 -33.72 11.25 18.26
N PHE A 9 -32.48 11.47 18.71
CA PHE A 9 -31.72 10.41 19.35
C PHE A 9 -31.05 10.93 20.62
N ALA A 10 -31.78 10.72 21.71
CA ALA A 10 -31.22 10.50 23.02
C ALA A 10 -30.43 9.17 23.04
N ARG A 11 -29.21 9.20 23.58
CA ARG A 11 -28.54 8.09 24.28
C ARG A 11 -27.69 8.75 25.38
N GLN A 12 -28.17 8.83 26.62
CA GLN A 12 -28.05 7.81 27.67
C GLN A 12 -26.66 7.16 27.77
N GLY A 13 -26.02 7.40 28.93
CA GLY A 13 -25.30 6.35 29.65
C GLY A 13 -23.78 6.31 29.51
N VAL A 14 -23.07 7.33 30.02
CA VAL A 14 -21.65 7.14 30.38
C VAL A 14 -21.61 6.40 31.72
N MET A 15 -21.42 5.08 31.66
CA MET A 15 -21.17 4.25 32.83
C MET A 15 -19.80 4.59 33.43
N MET A 16 -19.85 5.07 34.65
CA MET A 16 -18.71 5.28 35.54
C MET A 16 -18.31 3.91 36.12
N VAL A 17 -17.33 3.24 35.51
CA VAL A 17 -16.75 2.02 36.11
C VAL A 17 -15.62 2.45 37.04
N ARG A 18 -15.88 2.35 38.34
CA ARG A 18 -14.91 2.59 39.41
C ARG A 18 -13.79 1.56 39.31
N ALA A 19 -12.58 2.06 39.15
CA ALA A 19 -11.36 1.34 39.46
C ALA A 19 -11.41 0.86 40.92
N SER A 20 -11.08 -0.41 41.14
CA SER A 20 -10.75 -0.94 42.46
C SER A 20 -9.50 -1.79 42.33
N PHE A 21 -8.56 -1.45 43.18
CA PHE A 21 -7.20 -1.93 43.29
C PHE A 21 -7.12 -3.32 43.95
N PHE A 22 -5.91 -3.87 43.87
CA PHE A 22 -5.33 -4.97 44.66
C PHE A 22 -5.85 -6.38 44.30
N VAL A 23 -4.95 -7.25 43.84
CA VAL A 23 -4.16 -8.09 44.75
C VAL A 23 -2.91 -8.63 44.03
N THR A 24 -1.79 -8.41 44.71
CA THR A 24 -0.47 -9.02 44.58
C THR A 24 -0.53 -10.54 44.38
N GLY A 25 0.07 -11.03 43.30
CA GLY A 25 0.27 -12.47 43.08
C GLY A 25 1.56 -12.71 42.30
N VAL A 26 2.69 -12.69 42.99
CA VAL A 26 3.98 -13.16 42.48
C VAL A 26 3.88 -14.69 42.33
N LEU A 27 3.91 -15.18 41.10
CA LEU A 27 4.14 -16.59 40.81
C LEU A 27 5.27 -16.70 39.79
N LEU A 28 6.49 -16.76 40.31
CA LEU A 28 7.68 -17.17 39.58
C LEU A 28 7.57 -18.67 39.29
N ILE A 29 7.18 -19.03 38.07
CA ILE A 29 7.41 -20.39 37.56
C ILE A 29 8.56 -20.31 36.55
N ALA A 30 9.72 -20.77 36.99
CA ALA A 30 10.87 -21.01 36.13
C ALA A 30 10.61 -22.29 35.31
N PHE A 31 10.04 -22.13 34.12
CA PHE A 31 10.11 -23.13 33.07
C PHE A 31 11.39 -22.90 32.26
N SER A 32 12.46 -23.59 32.65
CA SER A 32 13.64 -23.80 31.80
C SER A 32 13.29 -24.80 30.70
N GLY A 33 12.48 -24.36 29.73
CA GLY A 33 12.34 -25.01 28.44
C GLY A 33 13.32 -24.37 27.46
N CYS A 34 14.25 -25.15 26.92
CA CYS A 34 15.02 -24.75 25.75
C CYS A 34 14.06 -24.53 24.57
N SER A 35 13.56 -23.30 24.42
CA SER A 35 12.98 -22.84 23.17
C SER A 35 14.12 -22.67 22.18
N CYS A 36 14.40 -23.73 21.42
CA CYS A 36 15.05 -23.59 20.12
C CYS A 36 14.07 -22.84 19.22
N SER A 37 13.97 -21.52 19.38
CA SER A 37 13.34 -20.66 18.37
C SER A 37 14.17 -20.84 17.10
N PRO A 38 13.59 -21.31 15.98
CA PRO A 38 14.32 -21.32 14.73
C PRO A 38 14.76 -19.88 14.45
N THR A 39 16.06 -19.70 14.30
CA THR A 39 16.66 -18.44 13.86
C THR A 39 15.88 -17.98 12.64
N PRO A 40 15.34 -16.75 12.61
CA PRO A 40 14.71 -16.26 11.39
C PRO A 40 15.72 -16.42 10.26
N PRO A 41 15.30 -16.93 9.08
CA PRO A 41 16.20 -17.04 7.94
C PRO A 41 16.85 -15.67 7.73
N PRO A 42 18.15 -15.62 7.38
CA PRO A 42 18.79 -14.35 7.06
C PRO A 42 17.93 -13.67 6.00
N LEU A 43 17.53 -12.43 6.27
CA LEU A 43 16.94 -11.53 5.27
C LEU A 43 17.93 -11.51 4.10
N THR A 44 17.63 -12.30 3.06
CA THR A 44 18.36 -12.28 1.81
C THR A 44 18.33 -10.83 1.37
N THR A 45 19.48 -10.19 1.41
CA THR A 45 19.64 -8.80 1.01
C THR A 45 19.42 -8.81 -0.50
N GLY A 46 18.18 -8.59 -0.90
CA GLY A 46 17.82 -8.37 -2.29
C GLY A 46 18.60 -7.18 -2.83
N PRO A 47 18.64 -7.00 -4.16
CA PRO A 47 19.21 -5.79 -4.74
C PRO A 47 18.64 -4.55 -4.05
N ALA A 48 19.48 -3.52 -3.89
CA ALA A 48 19.05 -2.24 -3.35
C ALA A 48 17.84 -1.78 -4.16
N SER A 49 16.70 -1.73 -3.49
CA SER A 49 15.44 -1.37 -4.09
C SER A 49 15.06 0.04 -3.66
N ASN A 50 14.34 0.70 -4.56
CA ASN A 50 13.86 2.04 -4.34
C ASN A 50 12.40 2.06 -3.85
N ALA A 51 11.81 0.92 -3.46
CA ALA A 51 10.42 0.81 -3.03
C ALA A 51 10.13 1.70 -1.82
N GLY A 52 10.95 1.60 -0.77
CA GLY A 52 10.81 2.43 0.41
C GLY A 52 10.92 3.92 0.06
N GLN A 53 11.89 4.28 -0.79
CA GLN A 53 12.09 5.65 -1.25
C GLN A 53 10.88 6.16 -2.05
N LEU A 54 10.29 5.35 -2.93
CA LEU A 54 9.11 5.74 -3.69
C LEU A 54 7.95 6.09 -2.75
N PHE A 55 7.66 5.23 -1.78
CA PHE A 55 6.58 5.48 -0.85
C PHE A 55 6.85 6.66 0.09
N ASP A 56 8.10 6.92 0.44
CA ASP A 56 8.48 8.12 1.18
C ASP A 56 8.25 9.40 0.35
N LEU A 57 8.57 9.38 -0.94
CA LEU A 57 8.29 10.49 -1.86
C LEU A 57 6.79 10.72 -2.02
N ILE A 58 6.01 9.65 -2.18
CA ILE A 58 4.54 9.75 -2.27
C ILE A 58 3.93 10.31 -0.99
N GLN A 59 4.40 9.88 0.18
CA GLN A 59 3.94 10.40 1.48
C GLN A 59 4.28 11.88 1.68
N ARG A 60 5.37 12.34 1.08
CA ARG A 60 5.79 13.76 1.08
C ARG A 60 5.08 14.59 0.00
N GLU A 61 4.18 13.99 -0.77
CA GLU A 61 3.51 14.59 -1.93
C GLU A 61 4.51 15.04 -3.02
N ASP A 62 5.70 14.47 -3.04
CA ASP A 62 6.73 14.72 -4.07
C ASP A 62 6.47 13.83 -5.28
N ILE A 63 5.46 14.22 -6.06
CA ILE A 63 5.02 13.47 -7.25
C ILE A 63 6.10 13.50 -8.35
N GLU A 64 6.87 14.57 -8.47
CA GLU A 64 7.94 14.68 -9.45
C GLU A 64 9.07 13.70 -9.12
N GLY A 65 9.53 13.67 -7.87
CA GLY A 65 10.52 12.71 -7.41
C GLY A 65 10.04 11.27 -7.55
N ALA A 66 8.78 10.99 -7.18
CA ALA A 66 8.19 9.67 -7.33
C ALA A 66 8.11 9.23 -8.80
N SER A 67 7.74 10.15 -9.71
CA SER A 67 7.67 9.89 -11.15
C SER A 67 9.05 9.60 -11.74
N GLN A 68 10.07 10.37 -11.32
CA GLN A 68 11.45 10.15 -11.75
C GLN A 68 11.96 8.77 -11.34
N LEU A 69 11.60 8.34 -10.13
CA LEU A 69 12.00 7.04 -9.61
C LEU A 69 11.33 5.88 -10.38
N ILE A 70 10.06 6.02 -10.77
CA ILE A 70 9.37 5.05 -11.65
C ILE A 70 9.96 5.06 -13.07
N LEU A 71 10.37 6.21 -13.59
CA LEU A 71 11.06 6.30 -14.88
C LEU A 71 12.40 5.56 -14.87
N GLU A 72 13.12 5.59 -13.75
CA GLU A 72 14.41 4.92 -13.58
C GLU A 72 14.26 3.41 -13.31
N ASP A 73 13.25 3.04 -12.52
CA ASP A 73 12.94 1.64 -12.18
C ASP A 73 11.41 1.42 -12.12
N PRO A 74 10.79 0.97 -13.22
CA PRO A 74 9.36 0.65 -13.25
C PRO A 74 8.99 -0.56 -12.39
N THR A 75 9.96 -1.38 -11.97
CA THR A 75 9.78 -2.63 -11.21
C THR A 75 9.96 -2.46 -9.71
N VAL A 76 10.07 -1.21 -9.25
CA VAL A 76 10.40 -0.81 -7.88
C VAL A 76 9.56 -1.47 -6.76
N PHE A 77 8.37 -2.00 -7.04
CA PHE A 77 7.51 -2.64 -6.02
C PHE A 77 7.79 -4.12 -5.80
N SER A 78 8.58 -4.77 -6.66
CA SER A 78 8.91 -6.20 -6.57
C SER A 78 10.00 -6.50 -5.55
N ALA A 79 10.23 -5.60 -4.60
CA ALA A 79 11.37 -5.63 -3.72
C ALA A 79 11.01 -5.84 -2.25
N SER A 80 12.00 -6.31 -1.49
CA SER A 80 11.84 -6.68 -0.08
C SER A 80 11.44 -5.53 0.85
N ASP A 81 11.71 -4.28 0.46
CA ASP A 81 11.36 -3.07 1.20
C ASP A 81 10.04 -2.42 0.75
N ALA A 82 9.34 -3.03 -0.21
CA ALA A 82 8.01 -2.59 -0.59
C ALA A 82 7.03 -2.72 0.59
N PRO A 83 5.97 -1.90 0.64
CA PRO A 83 4.94 -2.01 1.65
C PRO A 83 4.42 -3.44 1.76
N GLU A 84 4.17 -3.86 2.99
CA GLU A 84 3.70 -5.20 3.35
C GLU A 84 2.55 -5.71 2.46
N VAL A 85 1.69 -4.83 1.95
CA VAL A 85 0.58 -5.18 1.05
C VAL A 85 1.01 -5.82 -0.28
N PHE A 86 2.25 -5.59 -0.75
CA PHE A 86 2.80 -6.22 -1.96
C PHE A 86 3.41 -7.60 -1.68
N GLN A 87 3.53 -7.99 -0.41
CA GLN A 87 4.14 -9.26 -0.01
C GLN A 87 3.13 -10.39 0.10
N TYR A 88 1.88 -10.16 -0.33
CA TYR A 88 0.79 -11.13 -0.26
C TYR A 88 0.18 -11.39 -1.63
N SER A 89 0.17 -12.66 -2.01
CA SER A 89 -0.73 -13.19 -3.03
C SER A 89 -2.16 -13.31 -2.51
N GLU A 90 -3.12 -13.55 -3.40
CA GLU A 90 -4.53 -13.77 -3.02
C GLU A 90 -4.72 -14.99 -2.10
N ASP A 91 -3.98 -16.07 -2.33
CA ASP A 91 -4.07 -17.30 -1.53
C ASP A 91 -3.51 -17.08 -0.12
N GLU A 92 -2.38 -16.38 -0.01
CA GLU A 92 -1.79 -16.02 1.28
C GLU A 92 -2.69 -15.05 2.04
N PHE A 93 -3.24 -14.05 1.35
CA PHE A 93 -4.21 -13.12 1.92
C PHE A 93 -5.45 -13.85 2.44
N ALA A 94 -6.00 -14.80 1.69
CA ALA A 94 -7.15 -15.60 2.10
C ALA A 94 -6.87 -16.45 3.35
N ALA A 95 -5.64 -16.92 3.51
CA ALA A 95 -5.21 -17.71 4.67
C ALA A 95 -5.05 -16.89 5.97
N LEU A 96 -4.98 -15.56 5.89
CA LEU A 96 -4.84 -14.68 7.06
C LEU A 96 -6.07 -14.73 7.98
N SER A 97 -5.87 -14.35 9.24
CA SER A 97 -6.98 -14.16 10.18
C SER A 97 -7.91 -13.01 9.74
N HIS A 98 -9.19 -13.07 10.11
CA HIS A 98 -10.15 -12.01 9.77
C HIS A 98 -9.69 -10.61 10.23
N THR A 99 -9.19 -10.52 11.46
CA THR A 99 -8.69 -9.25 12.03
C THR A 99 -7.55 -8.69 11.17
N TYR A 100 -6.57 -9.52 10.86
CA TYR A 100 -5.39 -9.07 10.12
C TYR A 100 -5.71 -8.75 8.66
N ARG A 101 -6.62 -9.49 7.99
CA ARG A 101 -7.13 -9.11 6.67
C ARG A 101 -7.77 -7.71 6.67
N THR A 102 -8.50 -7.37 7.73
CA THR A 102 -9.18 -6.06 7.85
C THR A 102 -8.16 -4.92 7.98
N GLU A 103 -7.12 -5.13 8.79
CA GLU A 103 -6.02 -4.18 8.94
C GLU A 103 -5.25 -4.02 7.63
N LEU A 104 -4.88 -5.14 6.99
CA LEU A 104 -4.17 -5.14 5.71
C LEU A 104 -4.97 -4.46 4.61
N MET A 105 -6.29 -4.68 4.57
CA MET A 105 -7.17 -4.00 3.60
C MET A 105 -7.20 -2.49 3.77
N SER A 106 -7.11 -2.00 5.00
CA SER A 106 -7.01 -0.56 5.25
C SER A 106 -5.71 0.02 4.68
N LYS A 107 -4.59 -0.71 4.82
CA LYS A 107 -3.30 -0.34 4.20
C LYS A 107 -3.36 -0.39 2.68
N VAL A 108 -4.00 -1.42 2.11
CA VAL A 108 -4.18 -1.57 0.66
C VAL A 108 -4.92 -0.35 0.11
N LEU A 109 -6.01 0.11 0.73
CA LEU A 109 -6.75 1.28 0.26
C LEU A 109 -5.87 2.55 0.21
N ILE A 110 -5.02 2.75 1.21
CA ILE A 110 -4.08 3.89 1.25
C ILE A 110 -3.08 3.78 0.11
N VAL A 111 -2.42 2.63 -0.02
CA VAL A 111 -1.41 2.38 -1.07
C VAL A 111 -2.00 2.51 -2.47
N VAL A 112 -3.20 1.98 -2.70
CA VAL A 112 -3.93 2.13 -3.96
C VAL A 112 -4.17 3.60 -4.30
N GLY A 113 -4.56 4.41 -3.32
CA GLY A 113 -4.75 5.85 -3.50
C GLY A 113 -3.44 6.55 -3.87
N GLN A 114 -2.38 6.26 -3.13
CA GLN A 114 -1.02 6.78 -3.34
C GLN A 114 -0.49 6.49 -4.75
N VAL A 115 -0.53 5.23 -5.16
CA VAL A 115 -0.07 4.78 -6.48
C VAL A 115 -0.87 5.46 -7.60
N LYS A 116 -2.21 5.58 -7.45
CA LYS A 116 -3.05 6.26 -8.44
C LYS A 116 -2.70 7.74 -8.59
N THR A 117 -2.34 8.42 -7.51
CA THR A 117 -1.93 9.83 -7.55
C THR A 117 -0.66 10.00 -8.37
N VAL A 118 0.35 9.14 -8.19
CA VAL A 118 1.59 9.21 -8.96
C VAL A 118 1.34 8.95 -10.44
N VAL A 119 0.65 7.86 -10.78
CA VAL A 119 0.37 7.51 -12.18
C VAL A 119 -0.42 8.62 -12.87
N ARG A 120 -1.39 9.23 -12.18
CA ARG A 120 -2.10 10.39 -12.71
C ARG A 120 -1.14 11.54 -12.99
N GLY A 121 -0.26 11.90 -12.06
CA GLY A 121 0.74 12.95 -12.27
C GLY A 121 1.67 12.66 -13.45
N MET A 122 2.09 11.40 -13.63
CA MET A 122 2.89 10.98 -14.78
C MET A 122 2.14 11.16 -16.11
N ILE A 123 0.87 10.80 -16.18
CA ILE A 123 0.04 10.97 -17.39
C ILE A 123 -0.22 12.45 -17.66
N GLU A 124 -0.55 13.25 -16.64
CA GLU A 124 -0.72 14.70 -16.78
C GLU A 124 0.57 15.36 -17.30
N LYS A 125 1.75 14.90 -16.83
CA LYS A 125 3.04 15.36 -17.32
C LYS A 125 3.30 14.94 -18.77
N ALA A 126 2.95 13.72 -19.15
CA ALA A 126 3.05 13.24 -20.52
C ALA A 126 2.17 14.06 -21.47
N ASP A 127 0.90 14.30 -21.09
CA ASP A 127 -0.05 15.11 -21.86
C ASP A 127 0.48 16.54 -22.05
N GLN A 128 1.05 17.14 -21.00
CA GLN A 128 1.66 18.47 -21.07
C GLN A 128 2.88 18.51 -22.00
N LEU A 129 3.80 17.55 -21.88
CA LEU A 129 4.97 17.44 -22.75
C LEU A 129 4.57 17.29 -24.22
N GLN A 130 3.57 16.47 -24.49
CA GLN A 130 3.03 16.29 -25.84
C GLN A 130 2.41 17.59 -26.39
N ALA A 131 1.65 18.32 -25.57
CA ALA A 131 1.08 19.62 -25.95
C ALA A 131 2.17 20.68 -26.26
N ASP A 132 3.31 20.58 -25.58
CA ASP A 132 4.47 21.46 -25.77
C ASP A 132 5.40 21.02 -26.92
N GLY A 133 5.10 19.90 -27.59
CA GLY A 133 5.87 19.37 -28.72
C GLY A 133 7.06 18.48 -28.33
N HIS A 134 7.11 18.01 -27.09
CA HIS A 134 8.14 17.10 -26.56
C HIS A 134 7.68 15.63 -26.62
N ASP A 135 7.34 15.14 -27.82
CA ASP A 135 6.73 13.81 -28.03
C ASP A 135 7.58 12.66 -27.49
N GLU A 136 8.91 12.69 -27.66
CA GLU A 136 9.81 11.64 -27.17
C GLU A 136 9.83 11.57 -25.64
N GLU A 137 9.74 12.70 -24.95
CA GLU A 137 9.70 12.73 -23.50
C GLU A 137 8.33 12.30 -22.98
N ALA A 138 7.24 12.73 -23.64
CA ALA A 138 5.90 12.27 -23.31
C ALA A 138 5.78 10.74 -23.40
N GLU A 139 6.33 10.13 -24.47
CA GLU A 139 6.27 8.68 -24.64
C GLU A 139 7.04 7.94 -23.54
N LYS A 140 8.16 8.47 -23.03
CA LYS A 140 8.88 7.86 -21.89
C LYS A 140 8.01 7.76 -20.64
N TYR A 141 7.23 8.80 -20.33
CA TYR A 141 6.31 8.75 -19.20
C TYR A 141 5.19 7.72 -19.42
N ARG A 142 4.63 7.66 -20.63
CA ARG A 142 3.60 6.67 -20.98
C ARG A 142 4.14 5.25 -20.93
N GLU A 143 5.34 5.03 -21.45
CA GLU A 143 6.05 3.76 -21.40
C GLU A 143 6.31 3.32 -19.96
N ALA A 144 6.85 4.21 -19.12
CA ALA A 144 7.07 3.91 -17.71
C ALA A 144 5.76 3.57 -16.96
N VAL A 145 4.64 4.25 -17.27
CA VAL A 145 3.32 3.88 -16.73
C VAL A 145 2.87 2.50 -17.20
N ARG A 146 3.14 2.12 -18.46
CA ARG A 146 2.83 0.77 -18.98
C ARG A 146 3.67 -0.29 -18.29
N ASP A 147 4.98 -0.08 -18.19
CA ASP A 147 5.91 -1.02 -17.57
C ASP A 147 5.62 -1.19 -16.09
N PHE A 148 5.30 -0.08 -15.42
CA PHE A 148 4.85 -0.10 -14.04
C PHE A 148 3.52 -0.86 -13.89
N GLY A 149 2.57 -0.66 -14.80
CA GLY A 149 1.34 -1.42 -14.86
C GLY A 149 1.59 -2.92 -15.04
N HIS A 150 2.53 -3.28 -15.91
CA HIS A 150 2.92 -4.65 -16.18
C HIS A 150 3.51 -5.33 -14.93
N ALA A 151 4.42 -4.64 -14.22
CA ALA A 151 5.01 -5.15 -12.99
C ALA A 151 3.96 -5.41 -11.89
N LEU A 152 2.92 -4.58 -11.81
CA LEU A 152 1.81 -4.80 -10.86
C LEU A 152 0.93 -6.00 -11.24
N ASN A 153 0.90 -6.40 -12.51
CA ASN A 153 0.03 -7.44 -13.04
C ASN A 153 0.62 -8.86 -12.89
N SER A 154 1.16 -9.15 -11.72
CA SER A 154 1.70 -10.47 -11.33
C SER A 154 0.69 -11.25 -10.49
N ASP A 155 0.66 -12.59 -10.59
CA ASP A 155 -0.12 -13.46 -9.72
C ASP A 155 0.41 -13.52 -8.27
N GLU A 156 1.64 -13.05 -8.06
CA GLU A 156 2.24 -12.85 -6.74
C GLU A 156 1.62 -11.67 -5.97
N HIS A 157 0.82 -10.82 -6.63
CA HIS A 157 0.17 -9.66 -6.02
C HIS A 157 -1.33 -9.88 -5.79
N LEU A 158 -1.88 -9.12 -4.83
CA LEU A 158 -3.33 -9.01 -4.65
C LEU A 158 -4.04 -8.56 -5.93
N LEU A 159 -5.25 -9.07 -6.14
CA LEU A 159 -6.13 -8.84 -7.28
C LEU A 159 -6.36 -7.35 -7.55
N VAL A 160 -6.46 -6.53 -6.51
CA VAL A 160 -6.61 -5.08 -6.65
C VAL A 160 -5.41 -4.44 -7.36
N PHE A 161 -4.19 -4.89 -7.07
CA PHE A 161 -2.98 -4.39 -7.74
C PHE A 161 -2.91 -4.89 -9.17
N ARG A 162 -3.30 -6.14 -9.43
CA ARG A 162 -3.39 -6.68 -10.80
C ARG A 162 -4.38 -5.93 -11.68
N GLN A 163 -5.56 -5.61 -11.13
CA GLN A 163 -6.57 -4.80 -11.80
C GLN A 163 -6.07 -3.37 -12.07
N MET A 164 -5.33 -2.78 -11.13
CA MET A 164 -4.68 -1.49 -11.34
C MET A 164 -3.61 -1.58 -12.42
N GLY A 165 -2.77 -2.61 -12.40
CA GLY A 165 -1.73 -2.85 -13.40
C GLY A 165 -2.31 -2.89 -14.81
N THR A 166 -3.37 -3.68 -15.00
CA THR A 166 -4.13 -3.74 -16.26
C THR A 166 -4.66 -2.37 -16.69
N ALA A 167 -5.17 -1.57 -15.74
CA ALA A 167 -5.68 -0.24 -16.06
C ALA A 167 -4.54 0.73 -16.46
N PHE A 168 -3.38 0.66 -15.81
CA PHE A 168 -2.22 1.51 -16.11
C PHE A 168 -1.62 1.16 -17.47
N GLU A 169 -1.50 -0.13 -17.80
CA GLU A 169 -1.12 -0.57 -19.15
C GLU A 169 -2.04 -0.03 -20.25
N GLN A 170 -3.34 0.15 -19.96
CA GLN A 170 -4.29 0.72 -20.92
C GLN A 170 -4.16 2.24 -21.04
N VAL A 171 -3.99 2.94 -19.92
CA VAL A 171 -3.87 4.41 -19.92
C VAL A 171 -2.56 4.85 -20.58
N GLY A 172 -1.44 4.15 -20.35
CA GLY A 172 -0.17 4.46 -21.00
C GLY A 172 -0.09 4.12 -22.51
N LYS A 173 -1.17 3.62 -23.12
CA LYS A 173 -1.26 3.42 -24.58
C LYS A 173 -1.96 4.57 -25.32
N GLN A 174 -2.67 5.41 -24.58
CA GLN A 174 -3.37 6.59 -25.12
C GLN A 174 -2.36 7.70 -25.37
#